data_AF-A0A4R2ZIR3-F1
#
_entry.id   AF-A0A4R2ZIR3-F1
#
_cell.length_a   1.000
_cell.length_b   1.000
_cell.length_c   1.000
_cell.angle_alpha   90.00
_cell.angle_beta   90.00
_cell.angle_gamma   90.00
#
_symmetry.space_group_name_H-M   'P 1'
#
loop_
_entity.id
_entity.type
_entity.pdbx_description
1 polymer ?
#
loop_
_entity_poly.entity_id
_entity_poly.type
_entity_poly.pdbx_seq_one_letter_code
_entity_poly.pdbx_strand_id
1 'polypeptide(L)' 'MENSKMAFEEACRMVGECCLMFAQNGQEISRERLALWLGRAQEEAVDAIGEPNDALQLAIERLKGR' A
#
# COMPACT_ATOMS: atom_id res chain seq x y z
N MET A 1 6.33 -14.56 13.73
CA MET A 1 5.32 -13.67 14.37
C MET A 1 5.75 -12.20 14.30
N GLU A 2 7.03 -11.90 14.53
CA GLU A 2 7.59 -10.54 14.47
C GLU A 2 7.61 -9.93 13.05
N ASN A 3 8.01 -10.70 12.02
CA ASN A 3 7.97 -10.24 10.61
C ASN A 3 6.57 -9.82 10.14
N SER A 4 5.52 -10.54 10.56
CA SER A 4 4.14 -10.20 10.21
C SER A 4 3.68 -8.90 10.86
N LYS A 5 4.17 -8.59 12.08
CA LYS A 5 3.89 -7.32 12.76
C LYS A 5 4.60 -6.15 12.05
N MET A 6 5.86 -6.34 11.65
CA MET A 6 6.60 -5.32 10.89
C MET A 6 5.95 -5.04 9.53
N ALA A 7 5.54 -6.09 8.80
CA ALA A 7 4.83 -5.93 7.53
C ALA A 7 3.49 -5.19 7.70
N PHE A 8 2.78 -5.43 8.80
CA PHE A 8 1.53 -4.72 9.11
C PHE A 8 1.75 -3.24 9.45
N GLU A 9 2.75 -2.92 10.28
CA GLU A 9 3.08 -1.53 10.61
C GLU A 9 3.54 -0.75 9.37
N GLU A 10 4.34 -1.38 8.50
CA GLU A 10 4.75 -0.81 7.23
C GLU A 10 3.56 -0.61 6.29
N ALA A 11 2.66 -1.60 6.18
CA ALA A 11 1.44 -1.50 5.38
C ALA A 11 0.56 -0.31 5.84
N CYS A 12 0.37 -0.16 7.16
CA CYS A 12 -0.35 0.98 7.73
C CYS A 12 0.32 2.31 7.41
N ARG A 13 1.65 2.37 7.45
CA ARG A 13 2.41 3.58 7.09
C ARG A 13 2.21 3.95 5.62
N MET A 14 2.37 3.00 4.71
CA MET A 14 2.17 3.20 3.27
C MET A 14 0.75 3.70 2.94
N VAL A 15 -0.27 3.12 3.58
CA VAL A 15 -1.66 3.60 3.43
C VAL A 15 -1.80 5.04 3.94
N GLY A 16 -1.21 5.35 5.11
CA GLY A 16 -1.23 6.70 5.68
C GLY A 16 -0.57 7.75 4.79
N GLU A 17 0.60 7.44 4.23
CA GLU A 17 1.32 8.32 3.30
C GLU A 17 0.54 8.53 1.99
N CYS A 18 -0.08 7.47 1.47
CA CYS A 18 -0.92 7.56 0.27
C CYS A 18 -2.16 8.45 0.53
N CYS A 19 -2.82 8.30 1.68
CA CYS A 19 -3.90 9.19 2.11
C CYS A 19 -3.44 10.65 2.24
N LEU A 20 -2.28 10.89 2.83
CA LEU A 20 -1.71 12.23 2.97
C LEU A 20 -1.46 12.88 1.61
N MET A 21 -0.87 12.13 0.67
CA MET A 21 -0.61 12.59 -0.68
C MET A 21 -1.91 12.97 -1.41
N PHE A 22 -2.96 12.15 -1.32
CA PHE A 22 -4.27 12.50 -1.90
C PHE A 22 -4.88 13.74 -1.25
N ALA A 23 -4.84 13.84 0.07
CA ALA A 23 -5.37 15.01 0.79
C ALA A 23 -4.67 16.31 0.38
N GLN A 24 -3.34 16.28 0.25
CA GLN A 24 -2.55 17.43 -0.18
C GLN A 24 -2.88 17.88 -1.61
N ASN A 25 -3.25 16.93 -2.48
CA ASN A 25 -3.63 17.20 -3.87
C ASN A 25 -5.13 17.50 -4.04
N GLY A 26 -5.91 17.59 -2.96
CA GLY A 26 -7.36 17.79 -3.03
C GLY A 26 -8.11 16.62 -3.69
N GLN A 27 -7.50 15.43 -3.71
CA GLN A 27 -8.07 14.25 -4.32
C GLN A 27 -8.95 13.50 -3.31
N GLU A 28 -10.07 12.96 -3.80
CA GLU A 28 -10.89 12.04 -3.00
C GLU A 28 -10.08 10.82 -2.55
N ILE A 29 -10.29 10.42 -1.29
CA ILE A 29 -9.70 9.23 -0.68
C ILE A 29 -10.77 8.14 -0.65
N SER A 30 -10.54 7.05 -1.38
CA SER A 30 -11.36 5.83 -1.34
C SER A 30 -10.49 4.58 -1.26
N ARG A 31 -11.05 3.48 -0.73
CA ARG A 31 -10.31 2.21 -0.60
C ARG A 31 -9.84 1.71 -1.96
N GLU A 32 -10.68 1.85 -2.97
CA GLU A 32 -10.39 1.43 -4.35
C GLU A 32 -9.24 2.25 -4.94
N ARG A 33 -9.21 3.57 -4.71
CA ARG A 33 -8.16 4.44 -5.23
C ARG A 33 -6.83 4.20 -4.53
N LEU A 34 -6.84 4.02 -3.22
CA LEU A 34 -5.66 3.63 -2.45
C LEU A 34 -5.10 2.29 -2.94
N ALA A 35 -5.97 1.28 -3.12
CA ALA A 35 -5.56 -0.04 -3.60
C ALA A 35 -4.98 0.01 -5.03
N LEU A 36 -5.53 0.86 -5.90
CA LEU A 36 -5.00 1.07 -7.25
C LEU A 36 -3.60 1.68 -7.22
N TRP A 37 -3.39 2.73 -6.42
CA TRP A 37 -2.09 3.40 -6.33
C TRP A 37 -1.02 2.53 -5.70
N LEU A 38 -1.34 1.84 -4.60
CA LEU A 38 -0.42 0.89 -3.97
C LEU A 38 -0.14 -0.30 -4.88
N GLY A 39 -1.10 -0.71 -5.72
CA GLY A 39 -0.90 -1.74 -6.75
C GLY A 39 0.13 -1.34 -7.80
N ARG A 40 0.16 -0.07 -8.22
CA ARG A 40 1.20 0.44 -9.13
C ARG A 40 2.57 0.48 -8.46
N ALA A 41 2.62 0.94 -7.21
CA ALA A 41 3.87 0.91 -6.44
C ALA A 41 4.40 -0.53 -6.24
N GLN A 42 3.49 -1.51 -6.15
CA GLN A 42 3.82 -2.92 -6.08
C GLN A 42 4.39 -3.45 -7.39
N GLU A 43 3.85 -3.05 -8.53
CA GLU A 43 4.41 -3.37 -9.86
C GLU A 43 5.81 -2.77 -10.02
N GLU A 44 5.99 -1.49 -9.67
CA GLU A 44 7.28 -0.81 -9.71
C GLU A 44 8.33 -1.47 -8.80
N ALA A 45 7.93 -1.96 -7.61
CA ALA A 45 8.81 -2.68 -6.70
C ALA A 45 9.30 -4.01 -7.32
N VAL A 46 8.40 -4.74 -8.00
CA VAL A 46 8.75 -5.99 -8.71
C VAL A 46 9.68 -5.70 -9.88
N ASP A 47 9.42 -4.65 -10.65
CA ASP A 47 10.28 -4.26 -11.77
C ASP A 47 11.70 -3.86 -11.31
N ALA A 48 11.82 -3.24 -10.13
CA ALA A 48 13.10 -2.77 -9.59
C ALA A 48 13.90 -3.85 -8.84
N ILE A 49 13.24 -4.70 -8.06
CA ILE A 49 13.87 -5.63 -7.10
C ILE A 49 13.66 -7.10 -7.49
N GLY A 50 12.73 -7.38 -8.40
CA GLY A 50 12.40 -8.74 -8.86
C GLY A 50 11.44 -9.50 -7.95
N GLU A 51 11.06 -8.92 -6.81
CA GLU A 51 10.22 -9.55 -5.79
C GLU A 51 9.13 -8.60 -5.30
N PRO A 52 7.95 -9.14 -4.92
CA PRO A 52 6.88 -8.32 -4.39
C PRO A 52 7.19 -7.80 -2.97
N ASN A 53 6.70 -6.60 -2.64
CA ASN A 53 6.78 -6.07 -1.29
C ASN A 53 5.60 -6.58 -0.44
N ASP A 54 5.91 -7.40 0.57
CA ASP A 54 4.90 -8.00 1.46
C ASP A 54 3.98 -6.97 2.15
N ALA A 55 4.50 -5.79 2.51
CA ALA A 55 3.71 -4.75 3.16
C ALA A 55 2.73 -4.08 2.18
N LEU A 56 3.16 -3.83 0.93
CA LEU A 56 2.28 -3.35 -0.13
C LEU A 56 1.19 -4.38 -0.45
N GLN A 57 1.56 -5.65 -0.59
CA GLN A 57 0.60 -6.72 -0.82
C GLN A 57 -0.44 -6.80 0.31
N LEU A 58 0.00 -6.79 1.56
CA LEU A 58 -0.88 -6.80 2.72
C LEU A 58 -1.83 -5.58 2.75
N ALA A 59 -1.30 -4.38 2.46
CA ALA A 59 -2.12 -3.17 2.40
C ALA A 59 -3.22 -3.28 1.33
N ILE A 60 -2.87 -3.78 0.14
CA ILE A 60 -3.80 -3.96 -0.99
C ILE A 60 -4.90 -4.97 -0.64
N GLU A 61 -4.54 -6.11 -0.04
CA GLU A 61 -5.51 -7.15 0.37
C GLU A 61 -6.52 -6.60 1.38
N ARG A 62 -6.04 -5.91 2.42
CA ARG A 62 -6.90 -5.28 3.44
C ARG A 62 -7.81 -4.20 2.84
N LEU A 63 -7.29 -3.38 1.92
CA LEU A 63 -8.10 -2.37 1.24
C LEU A 63 -9.18 -3.00 0.36
N LYS A 64 -8.90 -4.13 -0.30
CA LYS A 64 -9.86 -4.92 -1.08
C LYS A 64 -10.83 -5.76 -0.23
N GLY A 65 -10.60 -5.84 1.09
CA GLY A 65 -11.41 -6.63 2.02
C GLY A 65 -11.19 -8.14 1.86
N ARG A 66 -9.99 -8.55 1.47
CA ARG A 66 -9.55 -9.94 1.32
C ARG A 66 -8.63 -10.33 2.47
#